data_AF-A0A1Q8L1J6-F1
#
_entry.id   AF-A0A1Q8L1J6-F1
#
_cell.length_a   1.000
_cell.length_b   1.000
_cell.length_c   1.000
_cell.angle_alpha   90.00
_cell.angle_beta   90.00
_cell.angle_gamma   90.00
#
_symmetry.space_group_name_H-M   'P 1'
#
loop_
_entity.id
_entity.type
_entity.pdbx_description
1 polymer ?
#
loop_
_entity_poly.entity_id
_entity_poly.type
_entity_poly.pdbx_seq_one_letter_code
_entity_poly.pdbx_strand_id
1 'polypeptide(L)'
;MVRTLAGRGYVRQQSSREYALGPRLVRLGDTAGRLVGMWARPRLAALVDDLGESANLALLEGNQVVYVAQEPGRHSMRMFTEVGRRVSPHCTAVGKALLSRMPVERAREILRHTEFVRHTDNTITSPEEYFAELDKVRAAGYAVDEGEQELGVRCVAVALDGPLPAAVSISGPTTRMTDALLDSAVPKLQAVADALVAELARQDAAGV
;
A
#
# COMPACT_ATOMS: atom_id res chain seq x y z
N MET A 1 11.80 -9.91 -28.98
CA MET A 1 11.79 -9.44 -27.57
C MET A 1 12.19 -10.54 -26.57
N VAL A 2 11.49 -11.69 -26.52
CA VAL A 2 11.78 -12.78 -25.55
C VAL A 2 13.21 -13.34 -25.65
N ARG A 3 13.74 -13.52 -26.87
CA ARG A 3 15.13 -13.99 -27.08
C ARG A 3 16.18 -13.03 -26.50
N THR A 4 15.92 -11.72 -26.49
CA THR A 4 16.78 -10.72 -25.85
C THR A 4 16.70 -10.81 -24.32
N LEU A 5 15.50 -10.99 -23.76
CA LEU A 5 15.31 -11.19 -22.32
C LEU A 5 15.96 -12.50 -21.85
N ALA A 6 15.88 -13.55 -22.67
CA ALA A 6 16.56 -14.82 -22.42
C ALA A 6 18.08 -14.69 -22.48
N GLY A 7 18.61 -14.05 -23.53
CA GLY A 7 20.04 -13.75 -23.66
C GLY A 7 20.57 -12.83 -22.55
N ARG A 8 19.71 -11.97 -21.99
CA ARG A 8 20.02 -11.15 -20.82
C ARG A 8 19.64 -11.82 -19.50
N GLY A 9 19.20 -13.07 -19.46
CA GLY A 9 18.95 -13.82 -18.22
C GLY A 9 17.75 -13.35 -17.38
N TYR A 10 16.90 -12.47 -17.91
CA TYR A 10 15.61 -12.09 -17.29
C TYR A 10 14.56 -13.19 -17.46
N VAL A 11 14.73 -14.02 -18.49
CA VAL A 11 13.88 -15.19 -18.77
C VAL A 11 14.80 -16.38 -19.00
N ARG A 12 14.38 -17.60 -18.68
CA ARG A 12 15.06 -18.84 -19.09
C ARG A 12 14.12 -19.69 -19.92
N GLN A 13 14.64 -20.32 -20.96
CA GLN A 13 13.89 -21.30 -21.73
C GLN A 13 14.02 -22.66 -21.04
N GLN A 14 12.90 -23.32 -20.79
CA GLN A 14 12.84 -24.68 -20.27
C GLN A 14 13.03 -25.70 -21.40
N SER A 15 13.30 -26.95 -21.04
CA SER A 15 13.39 -28.06 -22.01
C SER A 15 12.09 -28.27 -22.81
N SER A 16 10.93 -27.89 -22.24
CA SER A 16 9.62 -27.88 -22.89
C SER A 16 9.45 -26.79 -23.96
N ARG A 17 10.46 -25.94 -24.18
CA ARG A 17 10.43 -24.69 -24.97
C ARG A 17 9.57 -23.57 -24.38
N GLU A 18 8.95 -23.79 -23.23
CA GLU A 18 8.29 -22.75 -22.45
C GLU A 18 9.32 -21.83 -21.78
N TYR A 19 8.86 -20.67 -21.34
CA TYR A 19 9.71 -19.65 -20.73
C TYR A 19 9.35 -19.47 -19.26
N ALA A 20 10.35 -19.47 -18.39
CA ALA A 20 10.22 -19.18 -16.98
C ALA A 20 11.02 -17.93 -16.60
N LEU A 21 10.72 -17.34 -15.45
CA LEU A 21 11.49 -16.22 -14.91
C LEU A 21 12.96 -16.62 -14.72
N GLY A 22 13.86 -15.73 -15.14
CA GLY A 22 15.30 -15.89 -14.99
C GLY A 22 15.80 -15.24 -13.69
N PRO A 23 16.93 -15.69 -13.13
CA PRO A 23 17.46 -15.21 -11.84
C PRO A 23 17.84 -13.72 -11.84
N ARG A 24 17.99 -13.07 -13.01
CA ARG A 24 18.28 -11.64 -13.09
C ARG A 24 17.09 -10.77 -12.66
N LEU A 25 15.87 -11.31 -12.68
CA LEU A 25 14.69 -10.64 -12.14
C LEU A 25 14.73 -10.53 -10.61
N VAL A 26 15.32 -11.49 -9.90
CA VAL A 26 15.50 -11.41 -8.44
C VAL A 26 16.38 -10.21 -8.09
N ARG A 27 17.50 -10.05 -8.79
CA ARG A 27 18.40 -8.89 -8.61
C ARG A 27 17.73 -7.57 -8.97
N LEU A 28 16.91 -7.55 -10.03
CA LEU A 28 16.19 -6.35 -10.42
C LEU A 28 15.15 -5.95 -9.35
N GLY A 29 14.39 -6.92 -8.84
CA GLY A 29 13.41 -6.71 -7.77
C GLY A 29 14.08 -6.24 -6.47
N ASP A 30 15.20 -6.83 -6.09
CA ASP A 30 15.98 -6.44 -4.90
C ASP A 30 16.53 -5.00 -5.04
N THR A 31 17.04 -4.63 -6.21
CA THR A 31 17.46 -3.24 -6.48
C THR A 31 16.28 -2.28 -6.46
N ALA A 32 15.16 -2.60 -7.10
CA ALA A 32 13.97 -1.75 -7.09
C ALA A 32 13.41 -1.55 -5.67
N GLY A 33 13.34 -2.64 -4.88
CA GLY A 33 12.94 -2.59 -3.48
C GLY A 33 13.89 -1.75 -2.62
N ARG A 34 15.20 -1.84 -2.85
CA ARG A 34 16.18 -0.96 -2.19
C ARG A 34 15.97 0.50 -2.55
N LEU A 35 15.73 0.82 -3.82
CA LEU A 35 15.46 2.20 -4.25
C LEU A 35 14.22 2.77 -3.56
N VAL A 36 13.10 2.03 -3.55
CA VAL A 36 11.89 2.43 -2.81
C VAL A 36 12.18 2.60 -1.32
N GLY A 37 12.91 1.64 -0.74
CA GLY A 37 13.31 1.69 0.66
C GLY A 37 14.16 2.92 1.02
N MET A 38 15.05 3.37 0.13
CA MET A 38 15.95 4.50 0.40
C MET A 38 15.20 5.81 0.65
N TRP A 39 14.13 6.09 -0.10
CA TRP A 39 13.37 7.33 0.07
C TRP A 39 12.15 7.19 0.99
N ALA A 40 11.54 6.00 1.07
CA ALA A 40 10.37 5.79 1.90
C ALA A 40 10.72 5.57 3.38
N ARG A 41 11.71 4.69 3.68
CA ARG A 41 12.00 4.25 5.06
C ARG A 41 12.32 5.39 6.03
N PRO A 42 13.12 6.42 5.68
CA PRO A 42 13.39 7.51 6.63
C PRO A 42 12.12 8.24 7.09
N ARG A 43 11.13 8.36 6.19
CA ARG A 43 9.84 9.00 6.51
C ARG A 43 8.92 8.09 7.30
N LEU A 44 8.90 6.80 6.96
CA LEU A 44 8.16 5.81 7.75
C LEU A 44 8.74 5.68 9.16
N ALA A 45 10.06 5.73 9.32
CA ALA A 45 10.74 5.74 10.63
C ALA A 45 10.33 6.95 11.47
N ALA A 46 10.26 8.14 10.87
CA ALA A 46 9.75 9.30 11.59
C ALA A 46 8.30 9.12 12.09
N LEU A 47 7.42 8.48 11.30
CA LEU A 47 6.07 8.14 11.75
C LEU A 47 6.09 7.13 12.91
N VAL A 48 6.92 6.10 12.83
CA VAL A 48 7.04 5.09 13.89
C VAL A 48 7.58 5.69 15.18
N ASP A 49 8.61 6.53 15.10
CA ASP A 49 9.25 7.13 16.27
C ASP A 49 8.29 8.11 16.98
N ASP A 50 7.37 8.72 16.24
CA ASP A 50 6.38 9.68 16.74
C ASP A 50 5.09 9.01 17.24
N LEU A 51 4.58 8.01 16.49
CA LEU A 51 3.26 7.39 16.71
C LEU A 51 3.34 6.00 17.36
N GLY A 52 4.52 5.38 17.43
CA GLY A 52 4.78 4.09 18.06
C GLY A 52 4.34 2.85 17.28
N GLU A 53 3.40 2.99 16.34
CA GLU A 53 2.82 1.91 15.55
C GLU A 53 3.50 1.70 14.20
N SER A 54 3.31 0.52 13.61
CA SER A 54 3.95 0.15 12.34
C SER A 54 3.47 1.03 11.19
N ALA A 55 4.41 1.58 10.42
CA ALA A 55 4.13 2.43 9.27
C ALA A 55 4.42 1.69 7.95
N ASN A 56 3.55 1.88 6.95
CA ASN A 56 3.65 1.17 5.68
C ASN A 56 3.50 2.13 4.49
N LEU A 57 4.15 1.78 3.38
CA LEU A 57 3.90 2.36 2.06
C LEU A 57 3.37 1.26 1.15
N ALA A 58 2.24 1.51 0.50
CA ALA A 58 1.61 0.58 -0.41
C ALA A 58 1.28 1.23 -1.75
N LEU A 59 1.26 0.43 -2.81
CA LEU A 59 0.93 0.84 -4.17
C LEU A 59 -0.27 0.04 -4.69
N LEU A 60 -1.06 0.63 -5.57
CA LEU A 60 -1.99 -0.15 -6.37
C LEU A 60 -1.26 -0.73 -7.59
N GLU A 61 -1.26 -2.05 -7.73
CA GLU A 61 -0.76 -2.77 -8.90
C GLU A 61 -1.87 -3.66 -9.46
N GLY A 62 -2.34 -3.35 -10.68
CA GLY A 62 -3.48 -4.04 -11.27
C GLY A 62 -4.76 -3.84 -10.45
N ASN A 63 -5.26 -4.91 -9.85
CA ASN A 63 -6.43 -4.93 -8.96
C ASN A 63 -6.09 -5.20 -7.49
N GLN A 64 -4.81 -5.18 -7.12
CA GLN A 64 -4.36 -5.48 -5.76
C GLN A 64 -3.52 -4.34 -5.19
N VAL A 65 -3.50 -4.26 -3.86
CA VAL A 65 -2.60 -3.37 -3.12
C VAL A 65 -1.35 -4.15 -2.74
N VAL A 66 -0.18 -3.60 -3.02
CA VAL A 66 1.12 -4.22 -2.76
C VAL A 66 1.89 -3.36 -1.78
N TYR A 67 2.32 -3.93 -0.66
CA TYR A 67 3.18 -3.24 0.30
C TYR A 67 4.61 -3.19 -0.24
N VAL A 68 5.17 -1.99 -0.38
CA VAL A 68 6.50 -1.78 -0.98
C VAL A 68 7.54 -1.29 0.00
N ALA A 69 7.13 -0.74 1.14
CA ALA A 69 8.00 -0.47 2.26
C ALA A 69 7.25 -0.61 3.59
N GLN A 70 7.98 -0.96 4.64
CA GLN A 70 7.48 -1.05 6.01
C GLN A 70 8.58 -0.55 6.95
N GLU A 71 8.17 0.19 7.98
CA GLU A 71 8.94 0.33 9.21
C GLU A 71 8.11 -0.25 10.38
N PRO A 72 8.64 -1.26 11.11
CA PRO A 72 7.92 -1.89 12.20
C PRO A 72 7.87 -0.99 13.43
N GLY A 73 6.71 -0.99 14.11
CA GLY A 73 6.53 -0.37 15.42
C GLY A 73 7.52 -0.89 16.46
N ARG A 74 7.79 -0.10 17.51
CA ARG A 74 8.77 -0.46 18.56
C ARG A 74 8.24 -1.43 19.60
N HIS A 75 6.93 -1.72 19.58
CA HIS A 75 6.30 -2.65 20.49
C HIS A 75 6.63 -4.12 20.16
N SER A 76 6.72 -4.96 21.21
CA SER A 76 6.87 -6.41 21.05
C SER A 76 5.67 -7.02 20.32
N MET A 77 4.45 -6.58 20.66
CA MET A 77 3.22 -6.89 19.93
C MET A 77 2.87 -5.74 19.01
N ARG A 78 3.05 -5.95 17.70
CA ARG A 78 2.86 -4.97 16.64
C ARG A 78 2.29 -5.63 15.39
N MET A 79 1.74 -4.83 14.49
CA MET A 79 1.41 -5.30 13.15
C MET A 79 2.71 -5.57 12.37
N PHE A 80 2.83 -6.74 11.75
CA PHE A 80 3.87 -7.04 10.78
C PHE A 80 3.29 -7.25 9.37
N THR A 81 3.75 -6.42 8.42
CA THR A 81 3.35 -6.48 7.02
C THR A 81 4.54 -6.82 6.12
N GLU A 82 4.58 -8.01 5.55
CA GLU A 82 5.68 -8.38 4.66
C GLU A 82 5.75 -7.48 3.41
N VAL A 83 6.93 -6.96 3.08
CA VAL A 83 7.16 -6.21 1.84
C VAL A 83 7.01 -7.17 0.65
N GLY A 84 6.22 -6.79 -0.33
CA GLY A 84 5.79 -7.63 -1.45
C GLY A 84 4.47 -8.35 -1.23
N ARG A 85 3.91 -8.32 0.00
CA ARG A 85 2.58 -8.86 0.28
C ARG A 85 1.53 -8.12 -0.54
N ARG A 86 0.66 -8.89 -1.19
CA ARG A 86 -0.51 -8.40 -1.92
C ARG A 86 -1.76 -8.61 -1.09
N VAL A 87 -2.61 -7.60 -1.07
CA VAL A 87 -3.89 -7.63 -0.35
C VAL A 87 -5.01 -7.08 -1.22
N SER A 88 -6.24 -7.49 -0.90
CA SER A 88 -7.43 -6.98 -1.55
C SER A 88 -7.64 -5.52 -1.17
N PRO A 89 -8.03 -4.63 -2.10
CA PRO A 89 -8.29 -3.24 -1.77
C PRO A 89 -9.53 -3.07 -0.88
N HIS A 90 -10.50 -3.99 -0.91
CA HIS A 90 -11.82 -3.77 -0.33
C HIS A 90 -11.91 -3.80 1.21
N CYS A 91 -10.91 -4.35 1.89
CA CYS A 91 -10.94 -4.53 3.34
C CYS A 91 -9.73 -3.89 4.05
N THR A 92 -9.05 -2.94 3.39
CA THR A 92 -7.86 -2.29 3.93
C THR A 92 -7.96 -0.77 3.87
N ALA A 93 -7.40 -0.08 4.87
CA ALA A 93 -7.33 1.38 4.87
C ALA A 93 -6.57 1.90 3.64
N VAL A 94 -5.44 1.28 3.27
CA VAL A 94 -4.66 1.66 2.08
C VAL A 94 -5.46 1.46 0.79
N GLY A 95 -6.23 0.37 0.66
CA GLY A 95 -7.08 0.14 -0.50
C GLY A 95 -8.22 1.15 -0.61
N LYS A 96 -8.90 1.44 0.50
CA LYS A 96 -9.91 2.49 0.56
C LYS A 96 -9.35 3.87 0.21
N ALA A 97 -8.20 4.23 0.79
CA ALA A 97 -7.52 5.49 0.50
C ALA A 97 -7.19 5.62 -1.00
N LEU A 98 -6.54 4.60 -1.58
CA LEU A 98 -6.17 4.57 -2.99
C LEU A 98 -7.38 4.70 -3.92
N LEU A 99 -8.41 3.86 -3.73
CA LEU A 99 -9.58 3.86 -4.61
C LEU A 99 -10.43 5.12 -4.46
N SER A 100 -10.44 5.76 -3.28
CA SER A 100 -11.16 7.02 -3.07
C SER A 100 -10.63 8.18 -3.92
N ARG A 101 -9.33 8.17 -4.26
CA ARG A 101 -8.67 9.23 -5.04
C ARG A 101 -8.70 9.01 -6.54
N MET A 102 -9.14 7.84 -7.00
CA MET A 102 -9.23 7.53 -8.42
C MET A 102 -10.57 8.01 -9.00
N PRO A 103 -10.64 8.24 -10.33
CA PRO A 103 -11.91 8.34 -11.03
C PRO A 103 -12.79 7.12 -10.73
N VAL A 104 -14.09 7.36 -10.50
CA VAL A 104 -15.02 6.31 -10.04
C VAL A 104 -15.11 5.15 -11.04
N GLU A 105 -14.96 5.42 -12.33
CA GLU A 105 -14.93 4.42 -13.41
C GLU A 105 -13.73 3.48 -13.25
N ARG A 106 -12.56 4.02 -12.89
CA ARG A 106 -11.35 3.22 -12.67
C ARG A 106 -11.48 2.38 -11.42
N ALA A 107 -12.02 2.95 -10.33
CA ALA A 107 -12.32 2.19 -9.12
C ALA A 107 -13.32 1.05 -9.39
N ARG A 108 -14.38 1.30 -10.18
CA ARG A 108 -15.32 0.25 -10.63
C ARG A 108 -14.61 -0.85 -11.41
N GLU A 109 -13.73 -0.51 -12.34
CA GLU A 109 -12.99 -1.50 -13.12
C GLU A 109 -12.14 -2.42 -12.23
N ILE A 110 -11.43 -1.86 -11.25
CA ILE A 110 -10.64 -2.62 -10.28
C ILE A 110 -11.53 -3.54 -9.43
N LEU A 111 -12.65 -3.01 -8.93
CA LEU A 111 -13.55 -3.75 -8.05
C LEU A 111 -14.36 -4.83 -8.77
N ARG A 112 -14.55 -4.75 -10.10
CA ARG A 112 -15.14 -5.85 -10.89
C ARG A 112 -14.32 -7.14 -10.82
N HIS A 113 -13.04 -7.04 -10.51
CA HIS A 113 -12.12 -8.17 -10.34
C HIS A 113 -11.77 -8.42 -8.87
N THR A 114 -12.52 -7.81 -7.95
CA THR A 114 -12.31 -7.97 -6.50
C THR A 114 -13.44 -8.82 -5.92
N GLU A 115 -13.05 -9.86 -5.20
CA GLU A 115 -13.98 -10.64 -4.39
C GLU A 115 -14.15 -9.96 -3.03
N PHE A 116 -15.40 -9.71 -2.65
CA PHE A 116 -15.78 -9.10 -1.36
C PHE A 116 -15.91 -10.17 -0.28
N VAL A 117 -14.80 -10.85 0.00
CA VAL A 117 -14.74 -11.93 1.00
C VAL A 117 -14.93 -11.36 2.39
N ARG A 118 -15.92 -11.85 3.12
CA ARG A 118 -16.09 -11.53 4.54
C ARG A 118 -14.92 -12.10 5.35
N HIS A 119 -14.11 -11.24 5.94
CA HIS A 119 -13.02 -11.62 6.85
C HIS A 119 -13.44 -11.51 8.31
N THR A 120 -14.28 -10.52 8.62
CA THR A 120 -14.82 -10.21 9.94
C THR A 120 -16.27 -9.74 9.81
N ASP A 121 -16.94 -9.49 10.94
CA ASP A 121 -18.28 -8.90 10.94
C ASP A 121 -18.27 -7.44 10.47
N ASN A 122 -17.12 -6.77 10.52
CA ASN A 122 -16.95 -5.38 10.09
C ASN A 122 -16.63 -5.28 8.58
N THR A 123 -16.25 -6.38 7.92
CA THR A 123 -15.89 -6.34 6.49
C THR A 123 -17.07 -5.86 5.64
N ILE A 124 -16.82 -4.84 4.81
CA ILE A 124 -17.79 -4.39 3.80
C ILE A 124 -17.88 -5.45 2.70
N THR A 125 -19.05 -6.07 2.54
CA THR A 125 -19.24 -7.21 1.63
C THR A 125 -20.00 -6.86 0.34
N SER A 126 -20.46 -5.63 0.17
CA SER A 126 -21.15 -5.21 -1.04
C SER A 126 -20.40 -4.09 -1.77
N PRO A 127 -20.38 -4.11 -3.12
CA PRO A 127 -19.81 -3.01 -3.90
C PRO A 127 -20.48 -1.67 -3.63
N GLU A 128 -21.80 -1.64 -3.42
CA GLU A 128 -22.57 -0.42 -3.16
C GLU A 128 -22.16 0.24 -1.84
N GLU A 129 -22.14 -0.52 -0.74
CA GLU A 129 -21.66 -0.01 0.56
C GLU A 129 -20.20 0.43 0.47
N TYR A 130 -19.38 -0.30 -0.29
CA TYR A 130 -17.98 0.06 -0.47
C TYR A 130 -17.82 1.38 -1.23
N PHE A 131 -18.60 1.63 -2.27
CA PHE A 131 -18.59 2.94 -2.95
C PHE A 131 -19.06 4.07 -2.04
N ALA A 132 -20.10 3.84 -1.24
CA ALA A 132 -20.54 4.81 -0.24
C ALA A 132 -19.43 5.11 0.79
N GLU A 133 -18.67 4.10 1.18
CA GLU A 133 -17.50 4.27 2.05
C GLU A 133 -16.38 5.06 1.36
N LEU A 134 -16.08 4.78 0.08
CA LEU A 134 -15.08 5.55 -0.68
C LEU A 134 -15.45 7.03 -0.79
N ASP A 135 -16.74 7.36 -0.87
CA ASP A 135 -17.20 8.76 -0.87
C ASP A 135 -16.93 9.45 0.47
N LYS A 136 -17.13 8.76 1.61
CA LYS A 136 -16.76 9.29 2.94
C LYS A 136 -15.25 9.50 3.04
N VAL A 137 -14.45 8.53 2.60
CA VAL A 137 -12.99 8.62 2.58
C VAL A 137 -12.51 9.78 1.70
N ARG A 138 -13.18 10.00 0.57
CA ARG A 138 -12.88 11.14 -0.31
C ARG A 138 -13.14 12.48 0.39
N ALA A 139 -14.26 12.60 1.09
CA ALA A 139 -14.60 13.81 1.85
C ALA A 139 -13.66 14.04 3.05
N ALA A 140 -13.30 12.97 3.76
CA ALA A 140 -12.47 13.04 4.96
C ALA A 140 -10.98 13.32 4.67
N GLY A 141 -10.45 12.87 3.52
CA GLY A 141 -9.02 12.99 3.21
C GLY A 141 -8.17 11.81 3.69
N TYR A 142 -8.77 10.85 4.38
CA TYR A 142 -8.10 9.66 4.90
C TYR A 142 -9.08 8.49 4.99
N ALA A 143 -8.55 7.27 5.04
CA ALA A 143 -9.32 6.05 5.24
C ALA A 143 -8.97 5.40 6.57
N VAL A 144 -9.95 4.76 7.19
CA VAL A 144 -9.76 3.95 8.40
C VAL A 144 -10.24 2.54 8.13
N ASP A 145 -9.47 1.53 8.54
CA ASP A 145 -9.89 0.14 8.62
C ASP A 145 -10.18 -0.17 10.08
N GLU A 146 -11.45 -0.44 10.38
CA GLU A 146 -11.98 -0.70 11.73
C GLU A 146 -12.05 -2.19 12.04
N GLY A 147 -11.01 -2.94 11.67
CA GLY A 147 -10.97 -4.39 11.80
C GLY A 147 -11.76 -5.10 10.70
N GLU A 148 -11.82 -4.52 9.50
CA GLU A 148 -12.41 -5.10 8.30
C GLU A 148 -11.60 -6.27 7.78
N GLN A 149 -10.26 -6.20 7.85
CA GLN A 149 -9.40 -7.32 7.46
C GLN A 149 -9.19 -8.32 8.61
N GLU A 150 -8.99 -7.84 9.83
CA GLU A 150 -8.63 -8.66 10.98
C GLU A 150 -9.15 -8.03 12.28
N LEU A 151 -9.88 -8.80 13.09
CA LEU A 151 -10.42 -8.31 14.36
C LEU A 151 -9.30 -7.92 15.32
N GLY A 152 -9.47 -6.78 16.00
CA GLY A 152 -8.49 -6.25 16.94
C GLY A 152 -7.34 -5.47 16.27
N VAL A 153 -7.35 -5.31 14.95
CA VAL A 153 -6.45 -4.42 14.21
C VAL A 153 -7.22 -3.19 13.74
N ARG A 154 -6.57 -2.03 13.84
CA ARG A 154 -7.08 -0.79 13.24
C ARG A 154 -5.97 -0.17 12.40
N CYS A 155 -6.33 0.41 11.27
CA CYS A 155 -5.37 1.12 10.41
C CYS A 155 -5.93 2.47 9.98
N VAL A 156 -5.05 3.46 9.81
CA VAL A 156 -5.41 4.71 9.12
C VAL A 156 -4.44 4.96 7.98
N ALA A 157 -4.96 5.40 6.83
CA ALA A 157 -4.18 5.59 5.62
C ALA A 157 -4.54 6.87 4.88
N VAL A 158 -3.53 7.46 4.23
CA VAL A 158 -3.66 8.62 3.36
C VAL A 158 -3.04 8.27 2.01
N ALA A 159 -3.78 8.55 0.94
CA ALA A 159 -3.27 8.39 -0.42
C ALA A 159 -2.36 9.57 -0.78
N LEU A 160 -1.31 9.28 -1.55
CA LEU A 160 -0.42 10.29 -2.10
C LEU A 160 -1.11 10.98 -3.27
N ASP A 161 -1.06 12.31 -3.31
CA ASP A 161 -1.58 13.09 -4.44
C ASP A 161 -0.47 13.29 -5.49
N GLY A 162 -0.27 12.27 -6.32
CA GLY A 162 0.79 12.26 -7.32
C GLY A 162 0.54 11.23 -8.43
N PRO A 163 1.46 11.13 -9.41
CA PRO A 163 1.27 10.24 -10.56
C PRO A 163 1.31 8.75 -10.19
N LEU A 164 1.90 8.43 -9.04
CA LEU A 164 1.99 7.07 -8.51
C LEU A 164 0.78 6.79 -7.60
N PRO A 165 -0.06 5.76 -7.88
CA PRO A 165 -1.16 5.38 -7.01
C PRO A 165 -0.63 4.70 -5.74
N ALA A 166 -0.23 5.51 -4.77
CA ALA A 166 0.42 5.11 -3.53
C ALA A 166 -0.36 5.60 -2.31
N ALA A 167 -0.22 4.90 -1.18
CA ALA A 167 -0.75 5.33 0.10
C ALA A 167 0.21 5.00 1.24
N VAL A 168 0.28 5.90 2.22
CA VAL A 168 0.99 5.71 3.48
C VAL A 168 -0.01 5.39 4.59
N SER A 169 0.32 4.47 5.48
CA SER A 169 -0.55 4.10 6.61
C SER A 169 0.23 3.87 7.90
N ILE A 170 -0.49 3.95 9.02
CA ILE A 170 -0.09 3.34 10.29
C ILE A 170 -1.11 2.26 10.69
N SER A 171 -0.61 1.22 11.35
CA SER A 171 -1.40 0.04 11.71
C SER A 171 -0.95 -0.52 13.06
N GLY A 172 -1.92 -0.84 13.91
CA GLY A 172 -1.66 -1.39 15.24
C GLY A 172 -2.90 -2.01 15.88
N PRO A 173 -2.78 -2.54 17.11
CA PRO A 173 -3.91 -3.05 17.86
C PRO A 173 -4.94 -1.95 18.16
N THR A 174 -6.23 -2.28 18.12
CA THR A 174 -7.34 -1.34 18.41
C THR A 174 -7.21 -0.66 19.77
N THR A 175 -6.60 -1.33 20.76
CA THR A 175 -6.37 -0.79 22.10
C THR A 175 -5.40 0.38 22.14
N ARG A 176 -4.54 0.54 21.13
CA ARG A 176 -3.57 1.65 21.01
C ARG A 176 -3.89 2.59 19.86
N MET A 177 -4.47 2.07 18.78
CA MET A 177 -5.02 2.85 17.67
C MET A 177 -6.35 3.54 18.05
N THR A 178 -6.31 4.39 19.08
CA THR A 178 -7.46 5.16 19.57
C THR A 178 -7.80 6.32 18.65
N ASP A 179 -9.00 6.89 18.78
CA ASP A 179 -9.40 8.08 18.00
C ASP A 179 -8.43 9.24 18.21
N ALA A 180 -7.96 9.46 19.44
CA ALA A 180 -6.95 10.47 19.73
C ALA A 180 -5.62 10.22 19.00
N LEU A 181 -5.21 8.96 18.85
CA LEU A 181 -4.03 8.63 18.04
C LEU A 181 -4.29 8.95 16.57
N LEU A 182 -5.45 8.55 16.03
CA LEU A 182 -5.82 8.83 14.64
C LEU A 182 -5.85 10.33 14.35
N ASP A 183 -6.47 11.14 15.21
CA ASP A 183 -6.52 12.60 15.10
C ASP A 183 -5.12 13.21 15.02
N SER A 184 -4.17 12.66 15.78
CA SER A 184 -2.76 13.09 15.72
C SER A 184 -1.99 12.53 14.51
N ALA A 185 -2.37 11.34 14.02
CA ALA A 185 -1.68 10.61 12.97
C ALA A 185 -2.03 11.11 11.57
N VAL A 186 -3.31 11.44 11.31
CA VAL A 186 -3.79 11.90 10.01
C VAL A 186 -2.96 13.09 9.45
N PRO A 187 -2.76 14.20 10.18
CA PRO A 187 -1.97 15.32 9.66
C PRO A 187 -0.49 14.94 9.42
N LYS A 188 0.08 14.03 10.22
CA LYS A 188 1.46 13.53 10.03
C LYS A 188 1.58 12.64 8.80
N LEU A 189 0.58 11.79 8.57
CA LEU A 189 0.47 10.96 7.36
C LEU A 189 0.35 11.83 6.11
N GLN A 190 -0.46 12.88 6.14
CA GLN A 190 -0.58 13.85 5.05
C GLN A 190 0.76 14.54 4.75
N ALA A 191 1.43 15.06 5.78
CA ALA A 191 2.75 15.68 5.61
C ALA A 191 3.80 14.71 5.03
N VAL A 192 3.76 13.44 5.44
CA VAL A 192 4.63 12.41 4.87
C VAL A 192 4.25 12.09 3.43
N ALA A 193 2.96 11.99 3.10
CA ALA A 193 2.48 11.77 1.75
C ALA A 193 2.99 12.86 0.80
N ASP A 194 2.82 14.13 1.16
CA ASP A 194 3.30 15.28 0.38
C ASP A 194 4.82 15.24 0.17
N ALA A 195 5.56 14.87 1.22
CA ALA A 195 7.00 14.83 1.15
C ALA A 195 7.54 13.63 0.34
N LEU A 196 6.80 12.52 0.29
CA LEU A 196 7.08 11.39 -0.61
C LEU A 196 6.79 11.80 -2.07
N VAL A 197 5.68 12.49 -2.35
CA VAL A 197 5.37 13.01 -3.69
C VAL A 197 6.47 13.95 -4.19
N ALA A 198 6.89 14.90 -3.34
CA ALA A 198 7.96 15.84 -3.69
C ALA A 198 9.31 15.14 -3.96
N GLU A 199 9.59 14.02 -3.29
CA GLU A 199 10.79 13.23 -3.51
C GLU A 199 10.73 12.46 -4.83
N LEU A 200 9.57 11.84 -5.15
CA LEU A 200 9.36 11.18 -6.43
C LEU A 200 9.53 12.14 -7.61
N ALA A 201 8.95 13.34 -7.51
CA ALA A 201 9.10 14.37 -8.54
C ALA A 201 10.56 14.80 -8.77
N ARG A 202 11.38 14.84 -7.70
CA ARG A 202 12.83 15.12 -7.81
C ARG A 202 13.58 14.01 -8.53
N GLN A 203 13.22 12.75 -8.29
CA GLN A 203 13.86 11.61 -8.93
C GLN A 203 13.54 11.55 -10.43
N ASP A 204 12.28 11.80 -10.80
CA ASP A 204 11.86 11.89 -12.21
C ASP A 204 12.60 13.02 -12.95
N ALA A 205 12.77 14.18 -12.30
CA ALA A 205 13.51 15.31 -12.87
C ALA A 205 15.04 15.05 -12.99
N ALA A 206 15.59 14.16 -12.15
CA ALA A 206 17.01 13.80 -12.16
C ALA A 206 17.37 12.75 -13.24
N GLY A 207 16.39 12.19 -13.96
CA GLY A 207 16.61 11.30 -15.10
C GLY A 207 17.22 9.93 -14.75
N VAL A 208 16.94 9.42 -13.54
CA VAL A 208 17.30 8.04 -13.12
C VAL A 208 16.18 7.07 -13.45
#